data_AF-A0A5M8NTQ7-F1
#
_entry.id   AF-A0A5M8NTQ7-F1
#
_cell.length_a   1.000
_cell.length_b   1.000
_cell.length_c   1.000
_cell.angle_alpha   90.00
_cell.angle_beta   90.00
_cell.angle_gamma   90.00
#
_symmetry.space_group_name_H-M   'P 1'
#
loop_
_entity.id
_entity.type
_entity.pdbx_description
1 polymer ?
#
loop_
_entity_poly.entity_id
_entity_poly.type
_entity_poly.pdbx_seq_one_letter_code
_entity_poly.pdbx_strand_id
1 'polypeptide(L)'
;MGRICLSENGNEKNAILSVEVEIENGSNSNDTLTVNNELISFDGKIVAKSAKKITVATGQTTKFTADLTVHHPQLWTLDHPRLYQLKTTVWQAGKVIDETTTRNYLLGNPLSSRQISSHRFRPRR
;
A
#
# COMPACT_ATOMS: atom_id res chain seq x y z
N MET A 1 14.39 0.43 7.38
CA MET A 1 14.02 0.76 5.99
C MET A 1 12.85 -0.11 5.56
N GLY A 2 11.90 0.44 4.82
CA GLY A 2 10.74 -0.29 4.31
C GLY A 2 10.61 -0.16 2.80
N ARG A 3 10.07 -1.21 2.18
CA ARG A 3 9.83 -1.33 0.73
C ARG A 3 8.37 -1.64 0.51
N ILE A 4 7.77 -1.00 -0.48
CA ILE A 4 6.41 -1.31 -0.94
C ILE A 4 6.49 -1.85 -2.36
N CYS A 5 5.83 -2.97 -2.66
CA CYS A 5 5.66 -3.49 -4.02
C CYS A 5 4.16 -3.63 -4.32
N LEU A 6 3.74 -3.30 -5.54
CA LEU A 6 2.34 -3.32 -5.96
C LEU A 6 2.13 -4.33 -7.10
N SER A 7 1.04 -5.08 -7.04
CA SER A 7 0.54 -5.84 -8.18
C SER A 7 -0.97 -5.75 -8.24
N GLU A 8 -1.52 -5.71 -9.44
CA GLU A 8 -2.95 -5.57 -9.67
C GLU A 8 -3.48 -6.66 -10.59
N ASN A 9 -4.68 -7.13 -10.29
CA ASN A 9 -5.43 -8.02 -11.17
C ASN A 9 -6.90 -7.64 -11.07
N GLY A 10 -7.52 -7.24 -12.18
CA GLY A 10 -8.88 -6.75 -12.14
C GLY A 10 -9.61 -6.77 -13.47
N ASN A 11 -10.94 -6.79 -13.35
CA ASN A 11 -11.89 -6.57 -14.44
C ASN A 11 -12.86 -5.45 -14.04
N GLU A 12 -13.82 -5.14 -14.91
CA GLU A 12 -14.81 -4.06 -14.69
C GLU A 12 -15.66 -4.24 -13.41
N LYS A 13 -15.71 -5.45 -12.85
CA LYS A 13 -16.49 -5.76 -11.64
C LYS A 13 -15.65 -5.70 -10.38
N ASN A 14 -14.44 -6.25 -10.40
CA ASN A 14 -13.56 -6.31 -9.24
C ASN A 14 -12.10 -6.18 -9.65
N ALA A 15 -11.34 -5.39 -8.90
CA ALA A 15 -9.88 -5.38 -8.95
C ALA A 15 -9.31 -5.67 -7.56
N ILE A 16 -8.18 -6.37 -7.53
CA ILE A 16 -7.39 -6.60 -6.32
C ILE A 16 -6.06 -5.87 -6.51
N LEU A 17 -5.74 -5.00 -5.55
CA LEU A 17 -4.42 -4.39 -5.40
C LEU A 17 -3.71 -5.10 -4.25
N SER A 18 -2.69 -5.90 -4.57
CA SER A 18 -1.81 -6.51 -3.57
C SER A 18 -0.66 -5.57 -3.27
N VAL A 19 -0.47 -5.30 -1.99
CA VAL A 19 0.58 -4.42 -1.45
C VAL A 19 1.49 -5.26 -0.58
N GLU A 20 2.71 -5.51 -1.05
CA GLU A 20 3.75 -6.05 -0.18
C GLU A 20 4.36 -4.90 0.61
N VAL A 21 4.40 -5.02 1.94
CA VAL A 21 4.99 -4.05 2.85
C VAL A 21 6.11 -4.73 3.62
N GLU A 22 7.31 -4.16 3.53
CA GLU A 22 8.46 -4.51 4.35
C GLU A 22 8.68 -3.40 5.39
N ILE A 23 8.80 -3.78 6.66
CA ILE A 23 9.07 -2.85 7.77
C ILE A 23 10.23 -3.40 8.59
N GLU A 24 11.23 -2.55 8.79
CA GLU A 24 12.37 -2.80 9.68
C GLU A 24 12.21 -1.97 10.95
N ASN A 25 12.39 -2.63 12.08
CA ASN A 25 12.44 -1.96 13.38
C ASN A 25 13.89 -1.60 13.73
N GLY A 26 14.23 -0.31 13.57
CA GLY A 26 15.53 0.25 13.96
C GLY A 26 15.60 0.76 15.40
N SER A 27 14.58 0.50 16.23
CA SER A 27 14.58 0.87 17.65
C SER A 27 15.35 -0.16 18.50
N ASN A 28 15.53 0.15 19.78
CA ASN A 28 16.19 -0.74 20.75
C ASN A 28 15.19 -1.66 21.48
N SER A 29 13.94 -1.72 21.03
CA SER A 29 12.87 -2.49 21.68
C SER A 29 11.95 -3.15 20.66
N ASN A 30 11.18 -4.15 21.09
CA ASN A 30 10.16 -4.74 20.22
C ASN A 30 9.00 -3.74 20.04
N ASP A 31 8.64 -3.48 18.79
CA ASP A 31 7.61 -2.51 18.46
C ASP A 31 6.37 -3.17 17.87
N THR A 32 5.22 -2.79 18.41
CA THR A 32 3.92 -3.12 17.84
C THR A 32 3.44 -1.97 16.99
N LEU A 33 3.30 -2.23 15.70
CA LEU A 33 2.90 -1.26 14.68
C LEU A 33 1.56 -1.63 14.07
N THR A 34 0.79 -0.63 13.67
CA THR A 34 -0.40 -0.82 12.84
C THR A 34 -0.19 -0.15 11.51
N VAL A 35 -0.23 -0.93 10.44
CA VAL A 35 -0.08 -0.43 9.07
C VAL A 35 -1.47 -0.34 8.47
N ASN A 36 -1.87 0.88 8.12
CA ASN A 36 -3.08 1.16 7.37
C ASN A 36 -2.71 1.44 5.92
N ASN A 37 -3.40 0.81 4.98
CA ASN A 37 -3.37 1.15 3.58
C ASN A 37 -4.75 1.64 3.16
N GLU A 38 -4.79 2.77 2.47
CA GLU A 38 -6.00 3.37 1.94
C GLU A 38 -5.77 3.63 0.45
N LEU A 39 -6.61 3.04 -0.39
CA LEU A 39 -6.61 3.33 -1.82
C LEU A 39 -7.63 4.43 -2.08
N ILE A 40 -7.14 5.54 -2.61
CA ILE A 40 -7.90 6.76 -2.86
C ILE A 40 -8.06 6.91 -4.37
N SER A 41 -9.28 7.10 -4.86
CA SER A 41 -9.60 7.35 -6.26
C SER A 41 -9.27 8.79 -6.68
N PHE A 42 -9.35 9.06 -7.99
CA PHE A 42 -9.06 10.37 -8.55
C PHE A 42 -9.99 11.49 -8.00
N ASP A 43 -11.21 11.14 -7.57
CA ASP A 43 -12.18 12.05 -6.96
C ASP A 43 -11.95 12.25 -5.44
N GLY A 44 -10.87 11.69 -4.90
CA GLY A 44 -10.49 11.82 -3.49
C GLY A 44 -11.21 10.86 -2.54
N LYS A 45 -12.00 9.90 -3.05
CA LYS A 45 -12.71 8.94 -2.20
C LYS A 45 -11.84 7.72 -1.88
N ILE A 46 -11.98 7.21 -0.65
CA ILE A 46 -11.36 5.93 -0.28
C ILE A 46 -12.21 4.80 -0.88
N VAL A 47 -11.65 4.08 -1.84
CA VAL A 47 -12.34 2.97 -2.54
C VAL A 47 -11.99 1.60 -1.99
N ALA A 48 -10.87 1.47 -1.29
CA ALA A 48 -10.49 0.26 -0.57
C ALA A 48 -9.56 0.60 0.60
N LYS A 49 -9.55 -0.25 1.62
CA LYS A 49 -8.67 -0.10 2.79
C LYS A 49 -8.25 -1.45 3.35
N SER A 50 -7.07 -1.51 3.94
CA SER A 50 -6.61 -2.64 4.75
C SER A 50 -5.87 -2.14 5.98
N ALA A 51 -5.96 -2.88 7.07
CA ALA A 51 -5.27 -2.57 8.32
C ALA A 51 -4.64 -3.85 8.86
N LYS A 52 -3.36 -3.79 9.21
CA LYS A 52 -2.66 -4.93 9.80
C LYS A 52 -1.83 -4.51 10.98
N LYS A 53 -2.06 -5.17 12.12
CA LYS A 53 -1.22 -5.06 13.30
C LYS A 53 -0.06 -6.06 13.17
N ILE A 54 1.16 -5.58 13.35
CA ILE A 54 2.38 -6.39 13.30
C ILE A 54 3.21 -6.10 14.55
N THR A 55 3.98 -7.10 14.98
CA THR A 55 5.01 -6.92 16.00
C THR A 55 6.35 -7.22 15.35
N VAL A 56 7.28 -6.27 15.43
CA VAL A 56 8.61 -6.38 14.83
C VAL A 56 9.63 -6.31 15.95
N ALA A 57 10.43 -7.37 16.10
CA ALA A 57 11.48 -7.40 17.12
C ALA A 57 12.57 -6.36 16.83
N THR A 58 13.28 -5.94 17.87
CA THR A 58 14.40 -4.98 17.75
C THR A 58 15.42 -5.44 16.69
N GLY A 59 15.80 -4.53 15.78
CA GLY A 59 16.74 -4.81 14.70
C GLY A 59 16.27 -5.82 13.65
N GLN A 60 15.00 -6.24 13.66
CA GLN A 60 14.45 -7.19 12.70
C GLN A 60 13.61 -6.51 11.62
N THR A 61 13.46 -7.23 10.51
CA THR A 61 12.62 -6.84 9.38
C THR A 61 11.48 -7.84 9.22
N THR A 62 10.26 -7.33 9.07
CA THR A 62 9.06 -8.11 8.80
C THR A 62 8.50 -7.74 7.44
N LYS A 63 8.06 -8.75 6.68
CA LYS A 63 7.38 -8.59 5.40
C LYS A 63 5.97 -9.15 5.51
N PHE A 64 5.02 -8.47 4.88
CA PHE A 64 3.68 -9.00 4.72
C PHE A 64 2.99 -8.43 3.48
N THR A 65 2.05 -9.20 2.96
CA THR A 65 1.14 -8.75 1.91
C THR A 65 -0.19 -8.31 2.50
N ALA A 66 -0.74 -7.23 1.97
CA ALA A 66 -2.08 -6.75 2.23
C ALA A 66 -2.83 -6.59 0.91
N ASP A 67 -3.96 -7.27 0.77
CA ASP A 67 -4.80 -7.17 -0.42
C ASP A 67 -5.91 -6.14 -0.18
N LEU A 68 -6.10 -5.26 -1.16
CA LEU A 68 -7.17 -4.27 -1.20
C LEU A 68 -8.10 -4.62 -2.35
N THR A 69 -9.33 -5.02 -2.01
CA THR A 69 -10.37 -5.29 -3.01
C THR A 69 -11.12 -4.02 -3.35
N VAL A 70 -11.16 -3.68 -4.63
CA VAL A 70 -11.90 -2.55 -5.20
C VAL A 70 -13.09 -3.09 -5.97
N HIS A 71 -14.29 -2.76 -5.53
CA HIS A 71 -15.52 -3.08 -6.24
C HIS A 71 -15.81 -2.01 -7.29
N HIS A 72 -16.20 -2.42 -8.50
CA HIS A 72 -16.44 -1.53 -9.65
C HIS A 72 -15.27 -0.55 -9.88
N PRO A 73 -14.05 -1.06 -10.10
CA PRO A 73 -12.89 -0.21 -10.27
C PRO A 73 -13.06 0.68 -11.50
N GLN A 74 -12.75 1.96 -11.34
CA GLN A 74 -12.60 2.86 -12.47
C GLN A 74 -11.24 2.60 -13.11
N LEU A 75 -11.22 1.73 -14.10
CA LEU A 75 -10.00 1.30 -14.77
C LEU A 75 -9.36 2.45 -15.56
N TRP A 76 -8.03 2.45 -15.59
CA TRP A 76 -7.27 3.36 -16.43
C TRP A 76 -7.40 2.93 -17.90
N THR A 77 -7.69 3.88 -18.78
CA THR A 77 -7.63 3.72 -20.24
C THR A 77 -6.88 4.91 -20.85
N LEU A 78 -6.46 4.80 -22.11
CA LEU A 78 -5.81 5.92 -22.83
C LEU A 78 -6.70 7.17 -22.86
N ASP A 79 -8.02 6.99 -22.94
CA ASP A 79 -9.00 8.08 -22.93
C ASP A 79 -9.33 8.59 -21.52
N HIS A 80 -9.08 7.78 -20.49
CA HIS A 80 -9.39 8.08 -19.10
C HIS A 80 -8.20 7.76 -18.18
N PRO A 81 -7.20 8.65 -18.10
CA PRO A 81 -6.01 8.43 -17.28
C PRO A 81 -6.30 8.64 -15.78
N ARG A 82 -7.13 7.78 -15.20
CA ARG A 82 -7.52 7.85 -13.78
C ARG A 82 -6.41 7.28 -12.92
N LEU A 83 -5.85 8.13 -12.06
CA LEU A 83 -4.81 7.75 -11.10
C LEU A 83 -5.43 7.47 -9.74
N TYR A 84 -5.02 6.37 -9.13
CA TYR A 84 -5.26 6.08 -7.72
C TYR A 84 -4.05 6.49 -6.90
N GLN A 85 -4.31 6.78 -5.63
CA GLN A 85 -3.28 7.06 -4.64
C GLN A 85 -3.39 6.02 -3.54
N LEU A 86 -2.34 5.20 -3.39
CA LEU A 86 -2.20 4.33 -2.24
C LEU A 86 -1.52 5.12 -1.13
N LYS A 87 -2.26 5.39 -0.06
CA LYS A 87 -1.75 5.97 1.17
C LYS A 87 -1.46 4.87 2.18
N THR A 88 -0.21 4.70 2.55
CA THR A 88 0.22 3.79 3.62
C THR A 88 0.61 4.60 4.83
N THR A 89 -0.04 4.35 5.97
CA THR A 89 0.19 5.04 7.25
C THR A 89 0.62 4.01 8.29
N VAL A 90 1.77 4.22 8.92
CA VAL A 90 2.28 3.38 10.00
C VAL A 90 2.06 4.07 11.33
N TRP A 91 1.36 3.37 12.22
CA TRP A 91 1.01 3.84 13.55
C TRP A 91 1.79 3.07 14.62
N GLN A 92 2.28 3.80 15.62
CA GLN A 92 2.87 3.24 16.83
C GLN A 92 2.24 3.93 18.03
N ALA A 93 1.66 3.16 18.95
CA ALA A 93 1.03 3.68 20.18
C ALA A 93 0.05 4.85 19.93
N GLY A 94 -0.74 4.79 18.85
CA GLY A 94 -1.73 5.82 18.50
C GLY A 94 -1.16 7.07 17.82
N LYS A 95 0.13 7.11 17.52
CA LYS A 95 0.78 8.19 16.74
C LYS A 95 1.18 7.70 15.36
N VAL A 96 1.05 8.55 14.35
CA VAL A 96 1.61 8.32 13.02
C VAL A 96 3.12 8.48 13.12
N ILE A 97 3.86 7.44 12.77
CA ILE A 97 5.33 7.46 12.72
C ILE A 97 5.85 7.49 11.28
N ASP A 98 5.01 7.10 10.32
CA ASP A 98 5.32 7.19 8.89
C ASP A 98 4.03 7.32 8.07
N GLU A 99 4.14 8.03 6.96
CA GLU A 99 3.11 8.18 5.95
C GLU A 99 3.77 8.23 4.57
N THR A 100 3.38 7.32 3.69
CA THR A 100 3.85 7.28 2.30
C THR A 100 2.65 7.27 1.36
N THR A 101 2.69 8.12 0.34
CA THR A 101 1.68 8.14 -0.73
C THR A 101 2.33 7.73 -2.05
N THR A 102 1.83 6.64 -2.62
CA THR A 102 2.29 6.11 -3.92
C THR A 102 1.17 6.25 -4.94
N ARG A 103 1.45 6.85 -6.09
CA ARG A 103 0.48 6.92 -7.20
C ARG A 103 0.53 5.60 -7.97
N ASN A 104 -0.64 5.02 -8.22
CA ASN A 104 -0.78 3.79 -9.01
C ASN A 104 -1.94 3.91 -10.00
N TYR A 105 -1.84 3.21 -11.12
CA TYR A 105 -2.90 3.08 -12.13
C TYR A 105 -3.43 1.66 -12.07
N LEU A 106 -4.75 1.47 -11.99
CA LEU A 106 -5.36 0.14 -12.12
C LEU A 106 -5.61 -0.17 -13.60
N LEU A 107 -4.81 -1.06 -14.19
CA LEU A 107 -4.96 -1.48 -15.58
C LEU A 107 -6.04 -2.56 -15.73
N GLY A 108 -6.89 -2.41 -16.75
CA GLY A 108 -7.95 -3.36 -17.10
C GLY A 108 -7.50 -4.60 -17.88
N ASN A 109 -6.20 -4.88 -17.96
CA ASN A 109 -5.67 -5.95 -18.81
C ASN A 109 -5.01 -7.06 -17.96
N PRO A 110 -5.48 -8.33 -18.02
CA PRO A 110 -4.95 -9.42 -17.19
C PRO A 110 -3.50 -9.82 -17.48
N LEU A 111 -2.83 -9.22 -18.48
CA LEU A 111 -1.45 -9.54 -18.85
C LEU A 111 -0.39 -8.58 -18.26
N SER A 112 -0.77 -7.56 -17.49
CA SER A 112 0.19 -6.64 -16.86
C SER A 112 0.75 -7.22 -15.56
N SER A 113 1.55 -8.28 -15.67
CA SER A 113 2.31 -8.77 -14.52
C SER A 113 3.57 -7.92 -14.31
N ARG A 114 3.64 -7.27 -13.14
CA ARG A 114 4.81 -6.60 -12.51
C ARG A 114 5.06 -5.13 -12.86
N GLN A 115 4.30 -4.22 -12.25
CA GLN A 115 4.78 -2.88 -11.90
C GLN A 115 5.33 -2.88 -10.46
N ILE A 116 6.61 -3.21 -10.30
CA ILE A 116 7.28 -3.14 -8.99
C ILE A 116 7.63 -1.68 -8.70
N SER A 117 6.70 -0.92 -8.12
CA SER A 117 6.97 0.44 -7.66
C SER A 117 7.64 0.44 -6.28
N SER A 118 8.96 0.25 -6.23
CA SER A 118 9.69 0.21 -4.96
C SER A 118 9.87 1.62 -4.38
N HIS A 119 9.09 1.97 -3.35
CA HIS A 119 9.27 3.21 -2.58
C HIS A 119 10.08 2.94 -1.30
N ARG A 120 11.06 3.81 -1.02
CA ARG A 120 12.02 3.67 0.09
C ARG A 120 11.64 4.59 1.24
N PHE A 121 11.32 4.01 2.40
CA PHE A 121 11.13 4.75 3.64
C PHE A 121 12.45 5.37 4.14
N ARG A 122 12.42 6.64 4.54
CA ARG A 122 13.45 7.29 5.38
C ARG A 122 12.76 7.99 6.55
N PRO A 123 12.90 7.49 7.79
CA PRO A 123 12.44 8.25 8.94
C PRO A 123 13.24 9.55 9.01
N ARG A 124 12.55 10.69 9.07
CA ARG A 124 13.23 11.93 9.46
C ARG A 124 13.62 11.78 10.93
N ARG A 125 14.92 11.96 11.17
CA ARG A 125 15.51 12.11 12.51
C ARG A 125 14.86 13.25 13.26
#